data_AF-X1IWJ4-F1
#
_entry.id   AF-X1IWJ4-F1
#
_cell.length_a   1.000
_cell.length_b   1.000
_cell.length_c   1.000
_cell.angle_alpha   90.00
_cell.angle_beta   90.00
_cell.angle_gamma   90.00
#
_symmetry.space_group_name_H-M   'P 1'
#
loop_
_entity.id
_entity.type
_entity.pdbx_description
1 polymer ?
#
loop_
_entity_poly.entity_id
_entity_poly.type
_entity_poly.pdbx_seq_one_letter_code
_entity_poly.pdbx_strand_id
1 'polypeptide(L)'
;AAGAQWDGQQANGGSVSLDWDTKWRSAVKNYPDRWVAEIAIPFRSIRYRDGVTEWGISFSRLDLKTAEKSSWTPIPRQFPTANLAFTGALVWDRPLPKSGTRFSWIPYMSAKATRDVENSEKTDTDAAVGMDAKITLSTSMNLDLTVNPDFSQVEVDRQRTNLDRFELFFPEKRQFFLENSDLFASLGSENIRPFFSRRIGLQNPVQAGARLSGQIGEKWRIGLMDMQTGTKNGIRAANFGVAAIQRQLFSRSNITAFMINKQITSPREG
;
A
#
# COMPACT_ATOMS: atom_id res chain seq x y z
N ALA A 1 -17.89 12.68 -20.96
CA ALA A 1 -16.95 12.27 -19.90
C ALA A 1 -15.55 12.82 -20.22
N ALA A 2 -14.78 13.23 -19.21
CA ALA A 2 -13.52 13.98 -19.37
C ALA A 2 -12.23 13.13 -19.29
N GLY A 3 -12.35 11.81 -19.07
CA GLY A 3 -11.20 10.90 -19.08
C GLY A 3 -10.30 10.95 -17.84
N ALA A 4 -10.73 11.60 -16.76
CA ALA A 4 -10.01 11.57 -15.48
C ALA A 4 -9.94 10.13 -14.93
N GLN A 5 -8.74 9.74 -14.49
CA GLN A 5 -8.43 8.41 -13.98
C GLN A 5 -8.19 8.47 -12.47
N TRP A 6 -8.62 7.43 -11.78
CA TRP A 6 -8.28 7.16 -10.39
C TRP A 6 -8.35 5.65 -10.16
N ASP A 7 -7.57 5.17 -9.21
CA ASP A 7 -7.52 3.78 -8.81
C ASP A 7 -7.40 3.64 -7.29
N GLY A 8 -7.60 2.41 -6.84
CA GLY A 8 -7.59 2.08 -5.42
C GLY A 8 -7.77 0.58 -5.19
N GLN A 9 -7.41 0.14 -4.00
CA GLN A 9 -7.62 -1.24 -3.55
C GLN A 9 -8.85 -1.29 -2.66
N GLN A 10 -9.72 -2.27 -2.92
CA GLN A 10 -10.90 -2.52 -2.11
C GLN A 10 -10.70 -3.75 -1.22
N ALA A 11 -10.98 -3.61 0.06
CA ALA A 11 -10.96 -4.68 1.07
C ALA A 11 -12.32 -4.82 1.76
N ASN A 12 -12.56 -5.99 2.38
CA ASN A 12 -13.73 -6.28 3.20
C ASN A 12 -15.09 -5.97 2.52
N GLY A 13 -15.16 -6.09 1.19
CA GLY A 13 -16.40 -5.90 0.42
C GLY A 13 -16.88 -4.46 0.24
N GLY A 14 -16.10 -3.44 0.67
CA GLY A 14 -16.58 -2.06 0.63
C GLY A 14 -15.56 -0.96 0.96
N SER A 15 -14.52 -1.25 1.75
CA SER A 15 -13.52 -0.25 2.15
C SER A 15 -12.52 -0.05 1.02
N VAL A 16 -12.31 1.19 0.58
CA VAL A 16 -11.43 1.53 -0.55
C VAL A 16 -10.27 2.38 -0.04
N SER A 17 -9.03 1.95 -0.28
CA SER A 17 -7.82 2.77 -0.15
C SER A 17 -7.43 3.30 -1.53
N LEU A 18 -7.18 4.60 -1.61
CA LEU A 18 -6.72 5.30 -2.82
C LEU A 18 -5.20 5.45 -2.86
N ASP A 19 -4.48 4.74 -1.99
CA ASP A 19 -3.02 4.81 -1.92
C ASP A 19 -2.36 3.91 -2.96
N TRP A 20 -3.13 3.01 -3.60
CA TRP A 20 -2.66 2.18 -4.70
C TRP A 20 -2.77 2.92 -6.02
N ASP A 21 -1.61 3.19 -6.62
CA ASP A 21 -1.46 3.82 -7.93
C ASP A 21 -0.79 2.84 -8.91
N THR A 22 -1.48 2.57 -10.01
CA THR A 22 -1.07 1.71 -11.10
C THR A 22 -1.09 2.46 -12.42
N LYS A 23 -0.08 2.23 -13.26
CA LYS A 23 -0.12 2.70 -14.65
C LYS A 23 -1.07 1.84 -15.48
N TRP A 24 -2.29 2.33 -15.70
CA TRP A 24 -3.25 1.83 -16.68
C TRP A 24 -3.58 2.93 -17.71
N ARG A 25 -4.25 2.56 -18.80
CA ARG A 25 -4.64 3.53 -19.84
C ARG A 25 -6.15 3.53 -20.00
N SER A 26 -6.71 4.70 -20.25
CA SER A 26 -8.07 4.83 -20.74
C SER A 26 -8.17 5.85 -21.86
N ALA A 27 -9.15 5.64 -22.73
CA ALA A 27 -9.53 6.59 -23.75
C ALA A 27 -11.05 6.74 -23.70
N VAL A 28 -11.52 7.98 -23.87
CA VAL A 28 -12.96 8.27 -23.90
C VAL A 28 -13.26 9.01 -25.19
N LYS A 29 -14.26 8.53 -25.91
CA LYS A 29 -14.80 9.21 -27.09
C LYS A 29 -16.26 9.57 -26.85
N ASN A 30 -16.58 10.85 -26.95
CA ASN A 30 -17.95 11.35 -26.88
C ASN A 30 -18.54 11.37 -28.29
N TYR A 31 -19.75 10.86 -28.41
CA TYR A 31 -20.63 10.91 -29.58
C TYR A 31 -21.86 11.76 -29.23
N PRO A 32 -22.69 12.17 -30.20
CA PRO A 32 -23.86 13.01 -29.93
C PRO A 32 -24.85 12.41 -28.90
N ASP A 33 -25.00 11.09 -28.88
CA ASP A 33 -25.97 10.33 -28.09
C ASP A 33 -25.35 9.54 -26.93
N ARG A 34 -24.03 9.32 -26.95
CA ARG A 34 -23.35 8.41 -26.03
C ARG A 34 -21.89 8.77 -25.80
N TRP A 35 -21.27 8.12 -24.85
CA TRP A 35 -19.82 8.10 -24.72
C TRP A 35 -19.35 6.66 -24.63
N VAL A 36 -18.17 6.39 -25.16
CA VAL A 36 -17.50 5.09 -25.08
C VAL A 36 -16.21 5.30 -24.30
N ALA A 37 -15.98 4.49 -23.28
CA ALA A 37 -14.70 4.42 -22.58
C ALA A 37 -14.05 3.07 -22.82
N GLU A 38 -12.79 3.11 -23.22
CA GLU A 38 -11.92 1.94 -23.32
C GLU A 38 -10.90 1.99 -22.19
N ILE A 39 -10.66 0.84 -21.55
CA ILE A 39 -9.79 0.71 -20.38
C ILE A 39 -8.83 -0.44 -20.64
N ALA A 40 -7.53 -0.19 -20.52
CA ALA A 40 -6.47 -1.18 -20.67
C ALA A 40 -5.66 -1.27 -19.38
N ILE A 41 -5.84 -2.38 -18.65
CA ILE A 41 -5.13 -2.70 -17.41
C ILE A 41 -4.07 -3.76 -17.72
N PRO A 42 -2.78 -3.46 -17.56
CA PRO A 42 -1.74 -4.46 -17.77
C PRO A 42 -1.83 -5.61 -16.76
N PHE A 43 -1.74 -6.87 -17.21
CA PHE A 43 -1.71 -8.03 -16.30
C PHE A 43 -0.56 -8.00 -15.30
N ARG A 44 0.55 -7.33 -15.62
CA ARG A 44 1.64 -7.11 -14.65
C ARG A 44 1.24 -6.25 -13.44
N SER A 45 0.17 -5.47 -13.56
CA SER A 45 -0.30 -4.56 -12.52
C SER A 45 -1.26 -5.23 -11.54
N ILE A 46 -1.78 -6.42 -11.88
CA ILE A 46 -2.74 -7.16 -11.07
C ILE A 46 -2.22 -8.57 -10.77
N ARG A 47 -2.56 -9.08 -9.60
CA ARG A 47 -2.16 -10.41 -9.16
C ARG A 47 -3.31 -11.37 -9.44
N TYR A 48 -3.00 -12.51 -10.06
CA TYR A 48 -3.97 -13.54 -10.37
C TYR A 48 -3.33 -14.93 -10.23
N ARG A 49 -4.16 -15.96 -10.00
CA ARG A 49 -3.69 -17.35 -9.94
C ARG A 49 -3.53 -17.91 -11.36
N ASP A 50 -2.51 -18.74 -11.55
CA ASP A 50 -2.26 -19.40 -12.84
C ASP A 50 -3.41 -20.34 -13.22
N GLY A 51 -3.75 -20.36 -14.51
CA GLY A 51 -4.77 -21.28 -15.04
C GLY A 51 -6.21 -20.95 -14.66
N VAL A 52 -6.47 -19.82 -14.00
CA VAL A 52 -7.83 -19.34 -13.76
C VAL A 52 -8.52 -19.00 -15.08
N THR A 53 -9.72 -19.53 -15.25
CA THR A 53 -10.56 -19.34 -16.44
C THR A 53 -11.66 -18.30 -16.22
N GLU A 54 -11.91 -17.89 -14.97
CA GLU A 54 -13.00 -16.97 -14.62
C GLU A 54 -12.56 -15.93 -13.61
N TRP A 55 -12.87 -14.65 -13.88
CA TRP A 55 -12.69 -13.54 -12.95
C TRP A 55 -14.03 -12.94 -12.51
N GLY A 56 -14.12 -12.57 -11.24
CA GLY A 56 -15.21 -11.72 -10.75
C GLY A 56 -14.97 -10.27 -11.17
N ILE A 57 -15.88 -9.69 -11.97
CA ILE A 57 -15.84 -8.26 -12.35
C ILE A 57 -17.17 -7.57 -12.06
N SER A 58 -17.15 -6.26 -11.86
CA SER A 58 -18.36 -5.44 -11.77
C SER A 58 -18.09 -4.05 -12.32
N PHE A 59 -19.12 -3.45 -12.90
CA PHE A 59 -19.10 -2.08 -13.40
C PHE A 59 -20.21 -1.30 -12.72
N SER A 60 -19.91 -0.07 -12.30
CA SER A 60 -20.91 0.86 -11.82
C SER A 60 -20.72 2.23 -12.44
N ARG A 61 -21.84 2.93 -12.63
CA ARG A 61 -21.88 4.28 -13.18
C ARG A 61 -22.65 5.16 -12.21
N LEU A 62 -22.12 6.36 -11.97
CA LEU A 62 -22.83 7.44 -11.31
C LEU A 62 -23.15 8.50 -12.37
N ASP A 63 -24.43 8.70 -12.66
CA ASP A 63 -24.90 9.80 -13.49
C ASP A 63 -25.28 10.98 -12.60
N LEU A 64 -24.44 12.02 -12.63
CA LEU A 64 -24.65 13.22 -11.84
C LEU A 64 -25.82 14.09 -12.36
N LYS A 65 -26.25 13.93 -13.62
CA LYS A 65 -27.36 14.71 -14.18
C LYS A 65 -28.72 14.21 -13.67
N THR A 66 -28.86 12.90 -13.55
CA THR A 66 -30.09 12.24 -13.08
C THR A 66 -30.00 11.80 -11.61
N ALA A 67 -28.87 12.03 -10.95
CA ALA A 67 -28.56 11.51 -9.62
C ALA A 67 -28.75 9.99 -9.49
N GLU A 68 -28.49 9.27 -10.59
CA GLU A 68 -28.71 7.83 -10.67
C GLU A 68 -27.38 7.08 -10.51
N LYS A 69 -27.38 6.02 -9.69
CA LYS A 69 -26.27 5.08 -9.61
C LYS A 69 -26.73 3.72 -10.11
N SER A 70 -26.10 3.24 -11.17
CA SER A 70 -26.46 1.99 -11.84
C SER A 70 -25.28 1.01 -11.78
N SER A 71 -25.55 -0.28 -11.66
CA SER A 71 -24.54 -1.35 -11.68
C SER A 71 -24.87 -2.39 -12.74
N TRP A 72 -23.84 -2.98 -13.33
CA TRP A 72 -24.00 -4.09 -14.28
C TRP A 72 -24.54 -5.34 -13.59
N THR A 73 -24.04 -5.66 -12.40
CA THR A 73 -24.54 -6.76 -11.60
C THR A 73 -25.67 -6.33 -10.67
N PRO A 74 -26.63 -7.23 -10.37
CA PRO A 74 -27.69 -6.96 -9.39
C PRO A 74 -27.09 -6.92 -7.99
N ILE A 75 -27.09 -5.73 -7.38
CA ILE A 75 -26.59 -5.49 -6.03
C ILE A 75 -27.76 -5.03 -5.16
N PRO A 76 -28.03 -5.68 -4.00
CA PRO A 76 -29.07 -5.20 -3.09
C PRO A 76 -28.78 -3.76 -2.64
N ARG A 77 -29.82 -2.92 -2.55
CA ARG A 77 -29.73 -1.47 -2.27
C ARG A 77 -28.95 -1.12 -1.00
N GLN A 78 -28.87 -2.04 -0.04
CA GLN A 78 -28.13 -1.87 1.21
C GLN A 78 -26.61 -1.92 1.05
N PHE A 79 -26.10 -2.39 -0.09
CA PHE A 79 -24.67 -2.51 -0.36
C PHE A 79 -24.17 -1.44 -1.34
N PRO A 80 -22.89 -1.05 -1.26
CA PRO A 80 -22.27 -0.22 -2.28
C PRO A 80 -22.36 -0.87 -3.66
N THR A 81 -22.57 -0.07 -4.70
CA THR A 81 -22.66 -0.57 -6.11
C THR A 81 -21.36 -1.14 -6.66
N ALA A 82 -20.24 -1.00 -5.95
CA ALA A 82 -18.98 -1.67 -6.22
C ALA A 82 -18.70 -2.58 -5.03
N ASN A 83 -19.39 -3.72 -4.94
CA ASN A 83 -19.21 -4.70 -3.87
C ASN A 83 -18.68 -6.01 -4.44
N LEU A 84 -17.50 -6.43 -3.94
CA LEU A 84 -16.81 -7.64 -4.39
C LEU A 84 -17.60 -8.94 -4.13
N ALA A 85 -18.63 -8.91 -3.29
CA ALA A 85 -19.49 -10.07 -3.04
C ALA A 85 -20.54 -10.31 -4.15
N PHE A 86 -20.75 -9.35 -5.05
CA PHE A 86 -21.79 -9.37 -6.09
C PHE A 86 -21.20 -9.13 -7.47
N THR A 87 -20.06 -9.76 -7.77
CA THR A 87 -19.42 -9.70 -9.08
C THR A 87 -20.09 -10.63 -10.09
N GLY A 88 -20.00 -10.28 -11.38
CA GLY A 88 -20.36 -11.15 -12.48
C GLY A 88 -19.13 -11.94 -12.94
N ALA A 89 -19.36 -12.97 -13.75
CA ALA A 89 -18.32 -13.84 -14.27
C ALA A 89 -17.77 -13.31 -15.60
N LEU A 90 -16.49 -12.97 -15.63
CA LEU A 90 -15.71 -12.80 -16.85
C LEU A 90 -15.02 -14.12 -17.16
N VAL A 91 -15.51 -14.82 -18.19
CA VAL A 91 -14.91 -16.07 -18.66
C VAL A 91 -13.86 -15.74 -19.72
N TRP A 92 -12.65 -16.25 -19.53
CA TRP A 92 -11.56 -16.10 -20.48
C TRP A 92 -11.61 -17.19 -21.55
N ASP A 93 -11.45 -16.80 -22.82
CA ASP A 93 -11.39 -17.74 -23.95
C ASP A 93 -10.19 -18.70 -23.88
N ARG A 94 -9.14 -18.29 -23.15
CA ARG A 94 -7.92 -19.08 -22.94
C ARG A 94 -7.46 -18.93 -21.50
N PRO A 95 -6.82 -19.96 -20.91
CA PRO A 95 -6.21 -19.83 -19.60
C PRO A 95 -5.22 -18.67 -19.57
N LEU A 96 -5.24 -17.91 -18.47
CA LEU A 96 -4.35 -16.78 -18.29
C LEU A 96 -2.87 -17.22 -18.29
N PRO A 97 -1.96 -16.38 -18.83
CA PRO A 97 -0.53 -16.69 -18.85
C PRO A 97 0.00 -16.81 -17.43
N LYS A 98 0.99 -17.68 -17.20
CA LYS A 98 1.58 -17.87 -15.87
C LYS A 98 2.07 -16.55 -15.28
N SER A 99 1.61 -16.22 -14.08
CA SER A 99 2.11 -15.11 -13.30
C SER A 99 3.48 -15.51 -12.73
N GLY A 100 4.54 -15.23 -13.49
CA GLY A 100 5.90 -15.52 -13.06
C GLY A 100 6.31 -14.78 -11.76
N THR A 101 7.33 -15.30 -11.10
CA THR A 101 8.05 -14.60 -10.02
C THR A 101 8.54 -13.25 -10.56
N ARG A 102 8.12 -12.18 -9.88
CA ARG A 102 8.53 -10.82 -10.22
C ARG A 102 9.55 -10.33 -9.22
N PHE A 103 10.56 -9.66 -9.74
CA PHE A 103 11.60 -9.06 -8.94
C PHE A 103 11.85 -7.63 -9.41
N SER A 104 11.86 -6.69 -8.48
CA SER A 104 12.17 -5.30 -8.73
C SER A 104 13.29 -4.88 -7.80
N TRP A 105 14.33 -4.25 -8.35
CA TRP A 105 15.38 -3.59 -7.60
C TRP A 105 15.32 -2.11 -7.91
N ILE A 106 15.42 -1.28 -6.87
CA ILE A 106 15.26 0.15 -6.95
C ILE A 106 16.45 0.75 -6.18
N PRO A 107 17.65 0.81 -6.80
CA PRO A 107 18.78 1.50 -6.20
C PRO A 107 18.54 3.01 -6.28
N TYR A 108 19.05 3.74 -5.29
CA TYR A 108 19.02 5.19 -5.31
C TYR A 108 20.31 5.75 -4.71
N MET A 109 20.64 6.97 -5.14
CA MET A 109 21.77 7.75 -4.64
C MET A 109 21.33 9.20 -4.53
N SER A 110 21.67 9.85 -3.42
CA SER A 110 21.40 11.27 -3.19
C SER A 110 22.65 11.97 -2.66
N ALA A 111 22.79 13.25 -2.98
CA ALA A 111 23.84 14.11 -2.46
C ALA A 111 23.22 15.47 -2.11
N LYS A 112 23.57 16.00 -0.95
CA LYS A 112 23.09 17.27 -0.44
C LYS A 112 24.30 18.11 -0.05
N ALA A 113 24.34 19.34 -0.53
CA ALA A 113 25.30 20.35 -0.09
C ALA A 113 24.54 21.46 0.63
N THR A 114 24.83 21.67 1.90
CA THR A 114 24.26 22.75 2.71
C THR A 114 25.35 23.76 3.01
N ARG A 115 25.08 25.05 2.80
CA ARG A 115 26.02 26.11 3.15
C ARG A 115 25.27 27.14 4.00
N ASP A 116 25.77 27.36 5.21
CA ASP A 116 25.34 28.51 6.00
C ASP A 116 26.02 29.76 5.42
N VAL A 117 25.22 30.61 4.79
CA VAL A 117 25.67 31.83 4.10
C VAL A 117 25.87 32.97 5.10
N GLU A 118 25.24 32.91 6.28
CA GLU A 118 25.28 33.95 7.31
C GLU A 118 26.50 33.78 8.21
N ASN A 119 26.84 32.54 8.58
CA ASN A 119 28.00 32.23 9.44
C ASN A 119 29.30 31.92 8.68
N SER A 120 29.32 32.02 7.34
CA SER A 120 30.49 31.68 6.50
C SER A 120 31.07 30.28 6.77
N GLU A 121 30.22 29.32 7.15
CA GLU A 121 30.66 27.95 7.41
C GLU A 121 31.06 27.21 6.13
N LYS A 122 31.90 26.18 6.29
CA LYS A 122 32.25 25.28 5.19
C LYS A 122 30.99 24.57 4.70
N THR A 123 30.89 24.37 3.39
CA THR A 123 29.80 23.61 2.78
C THR A 123 29.78 22.19 3.36
N ASP A 124 28.71 21.86 4.08
CA ASP A 124 28.45 20.51 4.58
C ASP A 124 27.89 19.67 3.42
N THR A 125 28.55 18.56 3.14
CA THR A 125 28.16 17.68 2.02
C THR A 125 27.82 16.31 2.59
N ASP A 126 26.58 15.90 2.38
CA ASP A 126 26.06 14.60 2.77
C ASP A 126 25.73 13.81 1.51
N ALA A 127 26.05 12.52 1.51
CA ALA A 127 25.75 11.62 0.41
C ALA A 127 25.20 10.32 0.96
N ALA A 128 24.08 9.87 0.39
CA ALA A 128 23.42 8.65 0.79
C ALA A 128 23.24 7.72 -0.41
N VAL A 129 23.39 6.43 -0.14
CA VAL A 129 23.09 5.36 -1.08
C VAL A 129 22.18 4.38 -0.36
N GLY A 130 21.17 3.91 -1.08
CA GLY A 130 20.30 2.85 -0.60
C GLY A 130 19.64 2.09 -1.72
N MET A 131 18.84 1.12 -1.33
CA MET A 131 18.27 0.16 -2.26
C MET A 131 17.02 -0.47 -1.67
N ASP A 132 15.98 -0.51 -2.48
CA ASP A 132 14.78 -1.30 -2.20
C ASP A 132 14.70 -2.49 -3.15
N ALA A 133 14.21 -3.61 -2.66
CA ALA A 133 13.95 -4.79 -3.44
C ALA A 133 12.55 -5.34 -3.15
N LYS A 134 11.80 -5.70 -4.19
CA LYS A 134 10.47 -6.32 -4.08
C LYS A 134 10.45 -7.65 -4.81
N ILE A 135 10.20 -8.72 -4.08
CA ILE A 135 10.19 -10.10 -4.59
C ILE A 135 8.79 -10.68 -4.41
N THR A 136 8.14 -11.04 -5.52
CA THR A 136 6.89 -11.79 -5.51
C THR A 136 7.18 -13.27 -5.36
N LEU A 137 7.10 -13.79 -4.13
CA LEU A 137 7.35 -15.20 -3.82
C LEU A 137 6.25 -16.12 -4.35
N SER A 138 5.00 -15.64 -4.38
CA SER A 138 3.86 -16.31 -5.01
C SER A 138 2.83 -15.28 -5.49
N THR A 139 1.77 -15.73 -6.18
CA THR A 139 0.67 -14.86 -6.63
C THR A 139 0.02 -14.08 -5.48
N SER A 140 0.14 -14.56 -4.25
CA SER A 140 -0.42 -13.96 -3.05
C SER A 140 0.63 -13.60 -1.98
N MET A 141 1.93 -13.70 -2.24
CA MET A 141 2.98 -13.49 -1.23
C MET A 141 4.12 -12.60 -1.75
N ASN A 142 4.56 -11.65 -0.93
CA ASN A 142 5.67 -10.76 -1.22
C ASN A 142 6.68 -10.69 -0.10
N LEU A 143 7.93 -10.51 -0.50
CA LEU A 143 9.03 -10.08 0.33
C LEU A 143 9.53 -8.72 -0.16
N ASP A 144 9.35 -7.69 0.67
CA ASP A 144 9.95 -6.37 0.49
C ASP A 144 11.20 -6.28 1.36
N LEU A 145 12.29 -5.78 0.80
CA LEU A 145 13.55 -5.53 1.49
C LEU A 145 13.95 -4.08 1.23
N THR A 146 14.54 -3.44 2.23
CA THR A 146 15.09 -2.09 2.10
C THR A 146 16.41 -2.00 2.86
N VAL A 147 17.37 -1.27 2.30
CA VAL A 147 18.64 -0.91 2.93
C VAL A 147 18.83 0.58 2.72
N ASN A 148 18.94 1.30 3.83
CA ASN A 148 18.92 2.75 3.91
C ASN A 148 17.84 3.32 2.98
N PRO A 149 16.53 3.25 3.24
CA PRO A 149 15.55 3.85 2.33
C PRO A 149 15.57 5.38 2.40
N ASP A 150 15.35 6.04 1.26
CA ASP A 150 15.07 7.47 1.22
C ASP A 150 13.56 7.72 1.39
N PHE A 151 13.14 7.84 2.65
CA PHE A 151 11.76 8.20 2.99
C PHE A 151 11.45 9.69 2.88
N SER A 152 12.45 10.54 2.63
CA SER A 152 12.26 11.99 2.52
C SER A 152 11.53 12.41 1.24
N GLN A 153 11.65 11.63 0.17
CA GLN A 153 11.04 11.95 -1.14
C GLN A 153 9.53 11.73 -1.22
N VAL A 154 8.97 11.00 -0.25
CA VAL A 154 7.59 10.49 -0.33
C VAL A 154 6.62 11.26 0.57
N GLU A 155 7.13 12.15 1.42
CA GLU A 155 6.30 13.01 2.23
C GLU A 155 5.73 14.17 1.40
N VAL A 156 4.42 14.38 1.51
CA VAL A 156 3.81 15.63 1.06
C VAL A 156 3.80 16.56 2.27
N ASP A 157 4.45 17.71 2.14
CA ASP A 157 4.39 18.80 3.12
C ASP A 157 2.95 19.28 3.31
N ARG A 158 2.23 18.66 4.25
CA ARG A 158 1.11 19.31 4.92
C ARG A 158 1.55 19.60 6.34
N GLN A 159 2.25 20.73 6.51
CA GLN A 159 2.41 21.33 7.82
C GLN A 159 1.01 21.61 8.39
N ARG A 160 0.59 20.77 9.33
CA ARG A 160 -0.55 21.00 10.21
C ARG A 160 0.03 21.10 11.60
N THR A 161 -0.13 22.26 12.23
CA THR A 161 0.24 22.44 13.64
C THR A 161 -0.65 21.53 14.48
N ASN A 162 -0.10 20.39 14.92
CA ASN A 162 -0.81 19.47 15.81
C ASN A 162 -0.71 20.00 17.24
N LEU A 163 -1.81 20.56 17.74
CA LEU A 163 -1.91 21.06 19.11
C LEU A 163 -2.56 20.02 20.06
N ASP A 164 -2.81 18.81 19.57
CA ASP A 164 -3.41 17.71 20.32
C ASP A 164 -2.36 16.65 20.72
N ARG A 165 -2.64 15.87 21.77
CA ARG A 165 -1.79 14.76 22.25
C ARG A 165 -1.88 13.50 21.38
N PHE A 166 -2.77 13.50 20.39
CA PHE A 166 -2.95 12.41 19.44
C PHE A 166 -2.25 12.73 18.12
N GLU A 167 -1.62 11.71 17.51
CA GLU A 167 -0.90 11.88 16.25
C GLU A 167 -1.87 12.21 15.09
N LEU A 168 -1.51 13.16 14.23
CA LEU A 168 -2.24 13.40 12.99
C LEU A 168 -2.06 12.20 12.05
N PHE A 169 -3.17 11.54 11.73
CA PHE A 169 -3.20 10.41 10.81
C PHE A 169 -3.07 10.90 9.37
N PHE A 170 -1.84 10.94 8.87
CA PHE A 170 -1.59 11.15 7.46
C PHE A 170 -1.55 9.81 6.70
N PRO A 171 -2.02 9.76 5.44
CA PRO A 171 -1.96 8.55 4.63
C PRO A 171 -0.51 8.11 4.42
N GLU A 172 -0.21 6.85 4.62
CA GLU A 172 1.10 6.28 4.31
C GLU A 172 1.29 6.28 2.79
N LYS A 173 2.46 6.72 2.31
CA LYS A 173 2.76 6.79 0.86
C LYS A 173 4.04 6.04 0.49
N ARG A 174 4.85 5.67 1.48
CA ARG A 174 6.12 4.99 1.27
C ARG A 174 5.85 3.58 0.77
N GLN A 175 6.39 3.27 -0.40
CA GLN A 175 6.16 2.02 -1.14
C GLN A 175 6.44 0.75 -0.33
N PHE A 176 7.36 0.81 0.64
CA PHE A 176 7.67 -0.29 1.56
C PHE A 176 6.50 -0.64 2.50
N PHE A 177 5.60 0.30 2.81
CA PHE A 177 4.53 0.09 3.79
C PHE A 177 3.14 -0.08 3.18
N LEU A 178 2.95 0.27 1.91
CA LEU A 178 1.63 0.31 1.26
C LEU A 178 0.98 -1.06 1.09
N GLU A 179 1.75 -2.03 0.59
CA GLU A 179 1.17 -3.32 0.20
C GLU A 179 0.74 -4.15 1.42
N ASN A 180 -0.48 -4.69 1.41
CA ASN A 180 -1.09 -5.34 2.59
C ASN A 180 -1.10 -4.47 3.86
N SER A 181 -1.06 -3.13 3.71
CA SER A 181 -1.05 -2.19 4.84
C SER A 181 -2.25 -2.39 5.77
N ASP A 182 -3.41 -2.78 5.24
CA ASP A 182 -4.62 -3.05 6.00
C ASP A 182 -4.43 -4.16 7.05
N LEU A 183 -3.61 -5.17 6.77
CA LEU A 183 -3.28 -6.25 7.72
C LEU A 183 -2.45 -5.74 8.90
N PHE A 184 -1.62 -4.72 8.68
CA PHE A 184 -0.78 -4.11 9.71
C PHE A 184 -1.49 -2.97 10.43
N ALA A 185 -2.31 -2.20 9.71
CA ALA A 185 -2.86 -0.95 10.17
C ALA A 185 -4.24 -1.10 10.82
N SER A 186 -4.98 -2.19 10.62
CA SER A 186 -6.35 -2.33 11.15
C SER A 186 -6.63 -3.72 11.71
N LEU A 187 -7.27 -3.77 12.88
CA LEU A 187 -7.87 -4.99 13.44
C LEU A 187 -9.35 -5.10 13.04
N GLY A 188 -9.66 -4.88 11.76
CA GLY A 188 -11.03 -4.92 11.24
C GLY A 188 -11.90 -3.70 11.60
N SER A 189 -11.30 -2.64 12.17
CA SER A 189 -11.94 -1.35 12.44
C SER A 189 -10.99 -0.21 12.06
N GLU A 190 -11.50 0.80 11.36
CA GLU A 190 -10.70 1.96 10.93
C GLU A 190 -10.16 2.78 12.11
N ASN A 191 -10.82 2.68 13.27
CA ASN A 191 -10.49 3.39 14.51
C ASN A 191 -9.46 2.65 15.39
N ILE A 192 -9.17 1.38 15.09
CA ILE A 192 -8.23 0.57 15.87
C ILE A 192 -7.00 0.32 15.00
N ARG A 193 -6.00 1.19 15.17
CA ARG A 193 -4.71 1.14 14.46
C ARG A 193 -3.58 0.81 15.42
N PRO A 194 -3.31 -0.48 15.69
CA PRO A 194 -2.30 -0.86 16.66
C PRO A 194 -0.89 -0.47 16.19
N PHE A 195 -0.65 -0.51 14.88
CA PHE A 195 0.62 -0.14 14.27
C PHE A 195 0.48 1.07 13.35
N PHE A 196 1.34 2.07 13.55
CA PHE A 196 1.43 3.25 12.72
C PHE A 196 2.84 3.36 12.13
N SER A 197 2.97 2.99 10.86
CA SER A 197 4.25 2.92 10.12
C SER A 197 5.04 4.22 10.11
N ARG A 198 4.36 5.36 10.15
CA ARG A 198 4.98 6.69 10.18
C ARG A 198 5.86 6.95 11.41
N ARG A 199 5.72 6.17 12.48
CA ARG A 199 6.64 6.24 13.62
C ARG A 199 8.06 5.79 13.27
N ILE A 200 8.20 4.97 12.23
CA ILE A 200 9.50 4.44 11.79
C ILE A 200 10.09 5.39 10.75
N GLY A 201 11.32 5.84 10.98
CA GLY A 201 12.03 6.70 10.03
C GLY A 201 11.80 8.21 10.19
N LEU A 202 10.90 8.64 11.08
CA LEU A 202 10.55 10.06 11.23
C LEU A 202 11.63 10.86 11.97
N GLN A 203 12.13 10.30 13.07
CA GLN A 203 13.11 10.96 13.93
C GLN A 203 14.54 10.45 13.70
N ASN A 204 14.65 9.19 13.28
CA ASN A 204 15.91 8.48 13.04
C ASN A 204 15.92 7.89 11.64
N PRO A 205 17.07 7.85 10.97
CA PRO A 205 17.18 7.19 9.67
C PRO A 205 16.89 5.70 9.80
N VAL A 206 16.22 5.12 8.81
CA VAL A 206 16.09 3.66 8.71
C VAL A 206 17.37 3.11 8.07
N GLN A 207 17.94 2.07 8.68
CA GLN A 207 19.15 1.41 8.17
C GLN A 207 18.80 0.23 7.28
N ALA A 208 17.82 -0.58 7.69
CA ALA A 208 17.35 -1.71 6.93
C ALA A 208 15.97 -2.13 7.39
N GLY A 209 15.24 -2.82 6.53
CA GLY A 209 13.96 -3.42 6.86
C GLY A 209 13.62 -4.58 5.95
N ALA A 210 12.84 -5.50 6.48
CA ALA A 210 12.30 -6.63 5.74
C ALA A 210 10.81 -6.76 6.07
N ARG A 211 10.01 -7.07 5.05
CA ARG A 211 8.58 -7.31 5.21
C ARG A 211 8.14 -8.47 4.35
N LEU A 212 7.58 -9.49 4.98
CA LEU A 212 6.92 -10.61 4.33
C LEU A 212 5.41 -10.47 4.52
N SER A 213 4.65 -10.34 3.44
CA SER A 213 3.19 -10.24 3.56
C SER A 213 2.46 -10.94 2.44
N GLY A 214 1.32 -11.57 2.77
CA GLY A 214 0.54 -12.30 1.80
C GLY A 214 -0.41 -13.32 2.36
N GLN A 215 -0.87 -14.23 1.50
CA GLN A 215 -1.74 -15.35 1.84
C GLN A 215 -1.02 -16.69 1.67
N ILE A 216 -1.25 -17.58 2.62
CA ILE A 216 -0.84 -18.99 2.57
C ILE A 216 -2.10 -19.84 2.41
N GLY A 217 -2.22 -20.51 1.26
CA GLY A 217 -3.45 -21.19 0.88
C GLY A 217 -4.62 -20.22 0.76
N GLU A 218 -5.81 -20.66 1.15
CA GLU A 218 -7.05 -19.87 0.95
C GLU A 218 -7.56 -19.18 2.21
N LYS A 219 -7.11 -19.60 3.39
CA LYS A 219 -7.69 -19.18 4.68
C LYS A 219 -6.75 -18.38 5.56
N TRP A 220 -5.45 -18.37 5.26
CA TRP A 220 -4.45 -17.72 6.10
C TRP A 220 -3.87 -16.52 5.39
N ARG A 221 -3.83 -15.40 6.09
CA ARG A 221 -3.11 -14.20 5.70
C ARG A 221 -2.08 -13.88 6.77
N ILE A 222 -0.84 -13.67 6.36
CA ILE A 222 0.28 -13.39 7.25
C ILE A 222 0.97 -12.09 6.86
N GLY A 223 1.49 -11.41 7.87
CA GLY A 223 2.29 -10.21 7.74
C GLY A 223 3.37 -10.24 8.81
N LEU A 224 4.63 -10.27 8.39
CA LEU A 224 5.79 -10.13 9.26
C LEU A 224 6.59 -8.94 8.76
N MET A 225 7.02 -8.07 9.67
CA MET A 225 7.83 -6.91 9.34
C MET A 225 8.84 -6.68 10.45
N ASP A 226 10.07 -6.40 10.06
CA ASP A 226 11.15 -6.02 10.95
C ASP A 226 11.88 -4.83 10.35
N MET A 227 12.20 -3.83 11.16
CA MET A 227 12.87 -2.64 10.68
C MET A 227 13.76 -2.01 11.73
N GLN A 228 15.00 -1.77 11.32
CA GLN A 228 16.06 -1.24 12.15
C GLN A 228 16.28 0.25 11.82
N THR A 229 16.23 1.10 12.84
CA THR A 229 16.61 2.50 12.72
C THR A 229 18.00 2.74 13.28
N GLY A 230 18.72 3.73 12.75
CA GLY A 230 19.98 4.21 13.30
C GLY A 230 19.77 5.17 14.47
N THR A 231 20.88 5.70 15.01
CA THR A 231 20.88 6.76 16.02
C THR A 231 21.03 8.11 15.34
N LYS A 232 20.22 9.11 15.71
CA LYS A 232 20.36 10.50 15.24
C LYS A 232 19.84 11.46 16.31
N ASN A 233 20.51 12.61 16.48
CA ASN A 233 20.08 13.70 17.37
C ASN A 233 19.69 13.25 18.79
N GLY A 234 20.47 12.36 19.41
CA GLY A 234 20.22 11.84 20.77
C GLY A 234 19.13 10.75 20.86
N ILE A 235 18.50 10.37 19.75
CA ILE A 235 17.47 9.34 19.70
C ILE A 235 18.13 8.02 19.31
N ARG A 236 18.01 7.02 20.17
CA ARG A 236 18.70 5.73 20.02
C ARG A 236 18.17 4.88 18.87
N ALA A 237 19.05 4.05 18.33
CA ALA A 237 18.67 2.99 17.41
C ALA A 237 17.63 2.07 18.06
N ALA A 238 16.66 1.63 17.25
CA ALA A 238 15.62 0.73 17.69
C ALA A 238 15.26 -0.22 16.55
N ASN A 239 14.86 -1.43 16.94
CA ASN A 239 14.23 -2.40 16.08
C ASN A 239 12.71 -2.34 16.29
N PHE A 240 11.96 -2.32 15.20
CA PHE A 240 10.51 -2.35 15.16
C PHE A 240 10.05 -3.65 14.50
N GLY A 241 9.55 -4.57 15.30
CA GLY A 241 8.98 -5.83 14.85
C GLY A 241 7.45 -5.80 14.86
N VAL A 242 6.82 -6.31 13.81
CA VAL A 242 5.37 -6.46 13.71
C VAL A 242 5.04 -7.82 13.12
N ALA A 243 4.14 -8.55 13.78
CA ALA A 243 3.60 -9.79 13.28
C ALA A 243 2.07 -9.76 13.32
N ALA A 244 1.46 -10.17 12.22
CA ALA A 244 0.03 -10.22 12.03
C ALA A 244 -0.33 -11.55 11.38
N ILE A 245 -1.32 -12.24 11.95
CA ILE A 245 -1.89 -13.45 11.36
C ILE A 245 -3.39 -13.35 11.40
N GLN A 246 -4.01 -13.59 10.25
CA GLN A 246 -5.45 -13.61 10.11
C GLN A 246 -5.88 -14.95 9.53
N ARG A 247 -6.91 -15.55 10.12
CA ARG A 247 -7.54 -16.77 9.65
C ARG A 247 -9.01 -16.53 9.35
N GLN A 248 -9.42 -16.92 8.14
CA GLN A 248 -10.83 -17.03 7.78
C GLN A 248 -11.42 -18.31 8.37
N LEU A 249 -12.46 -18.16 9.22
CA LEU A 249 -13.13 -19.29 9.87
C LEU A 249 -14.36 -19.78 9.09
N PHE A 250 -15.15 -18.84 8.58
CA PHE A 250 -16.39 -19.11 7.82
C PHE A 250 -16.38 -18.34 6.50
N SER A 251 -17.52 -18.21 5.84
CA SER A 251 -17.63 -17.51 4.56
C SER A 251 -17.22 -16.04 4.61
N ARG A 252 -17.34 -15.38 5.78
CA ARG A 252 -17.07 -13.94 5.94
C ARG A 252 -16.44 -13.53 7.28
N SER A 253 -16.20 -14.48 8.18
CA SER A 253 -15.67 -14.18 9.53
C SER A 253 -14.18 -14.45 9.59
N ASN A 254 -13.45 -13.48 10.15
CA ASN A 254 -12.01 -13.52 10.31
C ASN A 254 -11.63 -13.39 11.79
N ILE A 255 -10.62 -14.14 12.23
CA ILE A 255 -9.91 -13.88 13.49
C ILE A 255 -8.52 -13.38 13.14
N THR A 256 -8.10 -12.29 13.79
CA THR A 256 -6.78 -11.70 13.62
C THR A 256 -6.05 -11.66 14.95
N ALA A 257 -4.81 -12.13 14.97
CA ALA A 257 -3.88 -11.95 16.07
C ALA A 257 -2.73 -11.04 15.63
N PHE A 258 -2.26 -10.19 16.55
CA PHE A 258 -1.30 -9.14 16.25
C PHE A 258 -0.27 -9.01 17.38
N MET A 259 0.97 -8.75 17.00
CA MET A 259 2.08 -8.52 17.91
C MET A 259 2.92 -7.35 17.39
N ILE A 260 3.27 -6.43 18.29
CA ILE A 260 4.18 -5.32 18.02
C ILE A 260 5.28 -5.37 19.06
N ASN A 261 6.52 -5.20 18.61
CA ASN A 261 7.68 -5.06 19.46
C ASN A 261 8.47 -3.81 19.05
N LYS A 262 8.91 -3.03 20.05
CA LYS A 262 9.92 -1.99 19.86
C LYS A 262 11.04 -2.26 20.84
N GLN A 263 12.22 -2.56 20.32
CA GLN A 263 13.41 -2.83 21.14
C GLN A 263 14.47 -1.78 20.86
N ILE A 264 14.95 -1.09 21.91
CA ILE A 264 16.10 -0.21 21.78
C ILE A 264 17.35 -1.07 21.59
N THR A 265 18.10 -0.82 20.52
CA THR A 265 19.27 -1.63 20.14
C THR A 265 20.60 -0.94 20.46
N SER A 266 20.59 0.37 20.74
CA SER A 266 21.79 1.06 21.26
C SER A 266 21.94 0.88 22.78
N PRO A 267 23.17 0.77 23.30
CA PRO A 267 23.44 0.78 24.74
C PRO A 267 22.86 2.01 25.44
N ARG A 268 22.59 1.88 26.76
CA ARG A 268 22.40 3.07 27.60
C ARG A 268 23.72 3.82 27.67
N GLU A 269 23.81 4.98 27.03
CA GLU A 269 24.81 5.99 27.44
C GLU A 269 24.60 6.23 28.94
N GLY A 270 25.65 5.95 29.70
CA GLY A 270 25.73 6.15 31.15
C GLY A 270 26.26 7.53 31.49
#